data_AF-A0AAD6FE42-F1
#
_entry.id   AF-A0AAD6FE42-F1
#
_cell.length_a   1.000
_cell.length_b   1.000
_cell.length_c   1.000
_cell.angle_alpha   90.00
_cell.angle_beta   90.00
_cell.angle_gamma   90.00
#
_symmetry.space_group_name_H-M   'P 1'
#
loop_
_entity.id
_entity.type
_entity.pdbx_description
1 polymer ?
#
loop_
_entity_poly.entity_id
_entity_poly.type
_entity_poly.pdbx_seq_one_letter_code
_entity_poly.pdbx_strand_id
1 'polypeptide(L)'
;MLWGCFSAKGPGRLIHVKERMNGAMYREILSDNLLPSARALKMKRGWVFQHDNDPKHTARAAKEWLRKKHFKVLEWPSQSPDLNPIENLWRELKVRVAQRQPQNITALEEICMEEWAKIPATKSTVTETKDE
;
A
#
# COMPACT_ATOMS: atom_id res chain seq x y z
N MET A 1 5.67 10.20 7.00
CA MET A 1 5.78 9.11 5.99
C MET A 1 4.41 8.48 5.80
N LEU A 2 4.01 8.09 4.59
CA LEU A 2 2.70 7.44 4.39
C LEU A 2 2.82 5.91 4.35
N TRP A 3 1.81 5.20 4.87
CA TRP A 3 1.60 3.78 4.58
C TRP A 3 0.24 3.63 3.91
N GLY A 4 0.20 2.84 2.84
CA GLY A 4 -1.03 2.54 2.11
C GLY A 4 -1.04 1.09 1.64
N CYS A 5 -2.22 0.58 1.34
CA CYS A 5 -2.41 -0.71 0.68
C CYS A 5 -3.50 -0.59 -0.38
N PHE A 6 -3.50 -1.46 -1.39
CA PHE A 6 -4.52 -1.45 -2.43
C PHE A 6 -4.75 -2.86 -2.97
N SER A 7 -5.77 -3.00 -3.83
CA SER A 7 -5.99 -4.19 -4.65
C SER A 7 -6.50 -3.77 -6.03
N ALA A 8 -6.75 -4.73 -6.93
CA ALA A 8 -7.44 -4.46 -8.19
C ALA A 8 -8.83 -3.80 -8.01
N LYS A 9 -9.44 -3.91 -6.81
CA LYS A 9 -10.69 -3.23 -6.48
C LYS A 9 -10.52 -1.77 -6.05
N GLY A 10 -9.30 -1.27 -6.02
CA GLY A 10 -8.98 0.11 -5.66
C GLY A 10 -8.16 0.26 -4.37
N PRO A 11 -7.96 1.52 -3.96
CA PRO A 11 -7.19 1.88 -2.79
C PRO A 11 -7.84 1.36 -1.49
N GLY A 12 -7.01 0.78 -0.63
CA GLY A 12 -7.34 0.51 0.77
C GLY A 12 -7.09 1.75 1.63
N ARG A 13 -6.87 1.55 2.93
CA ARG A 13 -6.55 2.66 3.84
C ARG A 13 -5.18 3.26 3.53
N LEU A 14 -5.09 4.57 3.66
CA LEU A 14 -3.86 5.37 3.69
C LEU A 14 -3.73 5.99 5.09
N ILE A 15 -2.55 5.91 5.70
CA ILE A 15 -2.29 6.51 7.01
C ILE A 15 -1.00 7.33 7.00
N HIS A 16 -0.98 8.37 7.82
CA HIS A 16 0.25 9.09 8.14
C HIS A 16 0.97 8.43 9.31
N VAL A 17 2.18 7.95 9.04
CA VAL A 17 3.14 7.44 10.02
C VAL A 17 4.04 8.60 10.44
N LYS A 18 3.80 9.11 11.65
CA LYS A 18 4.48 10.30 12.21
C LYS A 18 5.93 10.03 12.58
N GLU A 19 6.25 8.80 12.97
CA GLU A 19 7.57 8.41 13.45
C GLU A 19 8.28 7.49 12.46
N ARG A 20 9.59 7.27 12.69
CA ARG A 20 10.34 6.27 11.93
C ARG A 20 9.79 4.89 12.26
N MET A 21 9.12 4.28 11.29
CA MET A 21 8.55 2.94 11.44
C MET A 21 9.63 1.91 11.79
N ASN A 22 9.34 1.05 12.75
CA ASN A 22 10.10 -0.16 13.05
C ASN A 22 9.22 -1.40 12.84
N GLY A 23 9.76 -2.60 13.05
CA GLY A 23 9.01 -3.85 12.84
C GLY A 23 7.79 -4.03 13.74
N ALA A 24 7.82 -3.50 14.98
CA ALA A 24 6.67 -3.55 15.88
C ALA A 24 5.57 -2.60 15.39
N MET A 25 5.93 -1.35 15.05
CA MET A 25 5.03 -0.37 14.44
C MET A 25 4.39 -0.90 13.17
N TYR A 26 5.17 -1.54 12.30
CA TYR A 26 4.65 -2.14 11.07
C TYR A 26 3.60 -3.22 11.35
N ARG A 27 3.83 -4.10 12.34
CA ARG A 27 2.82 -5.06 12.80
C ARG A 27 1.54 -4.38 13.29
N GLU A 28 1.62 -3.23 13.95
CA GLU A 28 0.44 -2.48 14.40
C GLU A 28 -0.33 -1.94 13.21
N ILE A 29 0.38 -1.30 12.29
CA ILE A 29 -0.18 -0.78 11.05
C ILE A 29 -0.91 -1.89 10.28
N LEU A 30 -0.31 -3.06 10.12
CA LEU A 30 -0.98 -4.21 9.47
C LEU A 30 -2.24 -4.63 10.21
N SER A 31 -2.18 -4.74 11.55
CA SER A 31 -3.32 -5.13 12.37
C SER A 31 -4.50 -4.18 12.23
N ASP A 32 -4.22 -2.88 12.25
CA ASP A 32 -5.24 -1.85 12.35
C ASP A 32 -5.77 -1.43 10.97
N ASN A 33 -5.05 -1.74 9.89
CA ASN A 33 -5.37 -1.22 8.57
C ASN A 33 -5.54 -2.29 7.49
N LEU A 34 -4.80 -3.41 7.50
CA LEU A 34 -4.85 -4.38 6.41
C LEU A 34 -6.22 -5.09 6.33
N LEU A 35 -6.67 -5.67 7.45
CA LEU A 35 -7.96 -6.38 7.49
C LEU A 35 -9.15 -5.45 7.27
N PRO A 36 -9.23 -4.27 7.90
CA PRO A 36 -10.27 -3.30 7.57
C PRO A 36 -10.29 -2.90 6.09
N SER A 37 -9.13 -2.72 5.46
CA SER A 37 -9.04 -2.42 4.03
C SER A 37 -9.60 -3.55 3.17
N ALA A 38 -9.20 -4.80 3.44
CA ALA A 38 -9.71 -5.96 2.72
C ALA A 38 -11.24 -6.11 2.86
N ARG A 39 -11.80 -5.81 4.04
CA ARG A 39 -13.25 -5.79 4.27
C ARG A 39 -13.95 -4.67 3.52
N ALA A 40 -13.42 -3.44 3.57
CA ALA A 40 -13.98 -2.30 2.85
C ALA A 40 -14.00 -2.53 1.34
N LEU A 41 -12.94 -3.15 0.81
CA LEU A 41 -12.82 -3.55 -0.60
C LEU A 41 -13.64 -4.80 -0.95
N LYS A 42 -14.38 -5.39 0.00
CA LYS A 42 -15.17 -6.61 -0.18
C LYS A 42 -14.34 -7.73 -0.83
N MET A 43 -13.09 -7.93 -0.39
CA MET A 43 -12.22 -8.96 -0.94
C MET A 43 -12.78 -10.35 -0.59
N LYS A 44 -12.85 -11.23 -1.60
CA LYS A 44 -13.26 -12.62 -1.41
C LYS A 44 -12.14 -13.38 -0.70
N ARG A 45 -12.44 -14.54 -0.11
CA ARG A 45 -11.43 -15.41 0.52
C ARG A 45 -10.31 -15.77 -0.47
N GLY A 46 -9.12 -16.07 0.05
CA GLY A 46 -8.01 -16.60 -0.73
C GLY A 46 -7.09 -15.55 -1.36
N TRP A 47 -7.24 -14.27 -1.01
CA TRP A 47 -6.29 -13.23 -1.41
C TRP A 47 -4.91 -13.47 -0.80
N VAL A 48 -3.88 -12.97 -1.50
CA VAL A 48 -2.48 -13.05 -1.10
C VAL A 48 -2.01 -11.64 -0.75
N PHE A 49 -1.32 -11.52 0.38
CA PHE A 49 -0.69 -10.29 0.82
C PHE A 49 0.69 -10.15 0.18
N GLN A 50 0.98 -9.00 -0.43
CA GLN A 50 2.29 -8.68 -0.97
C GLN A 50 2.88 -7.51 -0.18
N HIS A 51 4.18 -7.60 0.12
CA HIS A 51 5.01 -6.52 0.62
C HIS A 51 6.47 -6.77 0.20
N ASP A 52 7.31 -5.74 0.21
CA ASP A 52 8.73 -5.88 -0.10
C ASP A 52 9.54 -6.51 1.06
N ASN A 53 10.82 -6.80 0.80
CA ASN A 53 11.75 -7.38 1.78
C ASN A 53 12.44 -6.35 2.69
N ASP A 54 11.89 -5.16 2.85
CA ASP A 54 12.47 -4.16 3.76
C ASP A 54 12.63 -4.76 5.18
N PRO A 55 13.74 -4.48 5.90
CA PRO A 55 13.98 -5.01 7.25
C PRO A 55 12.81 -4.84 8.23
N LYS A 56 12.01 -3.78 8.08
CA LYS A 56 10.79 -3.53 8.88
C LYS A 56 9.72 -4.58 8.62
N HIS A 57 9.54 -4.95 7.36
CA HIS A 57 8.51 -5.86 6.89
C HIS A 57 8.88 -7.32 7.17
N THR A 58 10.18 -7.62 7.15
CA THR A 58 10.73 -8.94 7.42
C THR A 58 11.05 -9.18 8.90
N ALA A 59 10.82 -8.19 9.77
CA ALA A 59 11.02 -8.29 11.21
C ALA A 59 10.19 -9.41 11.84
N ARG A 60 10.73 -10.04 12.90
CA ARG A 60 10.10 -11.16 13.61
C ARG A 60 8.64 -10.87 14.00
N ALA A 61 8.37 -9.69 14.57
CA ALA A 61 7.03 -9.29 15.00
C ALA A 61 6.01 -9.28 13.86
N ALA A 62 6.39 -8.80 12.68
CA ALA A 62 5.51 -8.78 11.51
C ALA A 62 5.27 -10.18 10.94
N LYS A 63 6.34 -10.97 10.79
CA LYS A 63 6.26 -12.36 10.30
C LYS A 63 5.40 -13.25 11.20
N GLU A 64 5.61 -13.17 12.52
CA GLU A 64 4.84 -13.96 13.49
C GLU A 64 3.36 -13.58 13.49
N TRP A 65 3.05 -12.29 13.39
CA TRP A 65 1.67 -11.81 13.32
C TRP A 65 0.97 -12.29 12.03
N LEU A 66 1.65 -12.16 10.88
CA LEU A 66 1.12 -12.63 9.59
C LEU A 66 0.82 -14.15 9.62
N ARG A 67 1.75 -14.93 10.19
CA ARG A 67 1.58 -16.37 10.41
C ARG A 67 0.40 -16.67 11.34
N LYS A 68 0.28 -15.99 12.49
CA LYS A 68 -0.79 -16.18 13.47
C LYS A 68 -2.17 -15.83 12.90
N LYS A 69 -2.23 -14.89 11.96
CA LYS A 69 -3.47 -14.50 11.26
C LYS A 69 -3.74 -15.33 10.00
N HIS A 70 -2.90 -16.32 9.70
CA HIS A 70 -3.03 -17.21 8.53
C HIS A 70 -3.07 -16.47 7.20
N PHE A 71 -2.31 -15.36 7.07
CA PHE A 71 -2.15 -14.70 5.77
C PHE A 71 -1.28 -15.54 4.84
N LYS A 72 -1.71 -15.67 3.59
CA LYS A 72 -0.84 -16.06 2.49
C LYS A 72 -0.01 -14.84 2.11
N VAL A 73 1.31 -14.93 2.24
CA VAL A 73 2.24 -13.86 1.86
C VAL A 73 2.93 -14.26 0.57
N LEU A 74 2.96 -13.36 -0.41
CA LEU A 74 3.71 -13.56 -1.65
C LEU A 74 5.20 -13.46 -1.35
N GLU A 75 5.97 -14.46 -1.77
CA GLU A 75 7.42 -14.38 -1.72
C GLU A 75 7.89 -13.29 -2.69
N TRP A 76 8.70 -12.36 -2.20
CA TRP A 76 9.15 -11.21 -2.96
C TRP A 76 10.65 -11.31 -3.24
N PRO A 77 11.11 -11.11 -4.49
CA PRO A 77 12.54 -11.01 -4.77
C PRO A 77 13.13 -9.74 -4.15
N SER A 78 14.35 -9.84 -3.63
CA SER A 78 15.07 -8.68 -3.10
C SER A 78 15.38 -7.67 -4.22
N GLN A 79 15.34 -6.38 -3.87
CA GLN A 79 15.69 -5.27 -4.77
C GLN A 79 14.85 -5.17 -6.06
N SER A 80 13.59 -5.61 -6.03
CA SER A 80 12.66 -5.47 -7.17
C SER A 80 11.49 -4.52 -6.85
N PRO A 81 11.74 -3.20 -6.69
CA PRO A 81 10.67 -2.22 -6.49
C PRO A 81 9.83 -2.04 -7.76
N ASP A 82 10.41 -2.24 -8.93
CA ASP A 82 9.77 -2.21 -10.25
C ASP A 82 8.63 -3.21 -10.39
N LEU A 83 8.74 -4.35 -9.72
CA LEU A 83 7.69 -5.36 -9.70
C LEU A 83 6.53 -4.98 -8.78
N ASN A 84 6.70 -4.03 -7.85
CA ASN A 84 5.70 -3.70 -6.85
C ASN A 84 4.65 -2.73 -7.42
N PRO A 85 3.42 -3.18 -7.67
CA PRO A 85 2.45 -2.36 -8.38
C PRO A 85 1.96 -1.16 -7.54
N ILE A 86 2.24 -1.13 -6.23
CA ILE A 86 1.93 0.05 -5.39
C ILE A 86 2.81 1.26 -5.75
N GLU A 87 3.99 1.05 -6.33
CA GLU A 87 4.87 2.15 -6.76
C GLU A 87 4.23 2.98 -7.87
N ASN A 88 3.46 2.34 -8.75
CA ASN A 88 2.67 3.03 -9.76
C ASN A 88 1.57 3.89 -9.12
N LEU A 89 0.93 3.39 -8.06
CA LEU A 89 -0.07 4.14 -7.29
C LEU A 89 0.54 5.33 -6.55
N TRP A 90 1.75 5.16 -5.98
CA TRP A 90 2.48 6.26 -5.36
C TRP A 90 2.88 7.33 -6.37
N ARG A 91 3.27 6.94 -7.59
CA ARG A 91 3.56 7.88 -8.68
C ARG A 91 2.31 8.67 -9.07
N GLU A 92 1.18 7.99 -9.27
CA GLU A 92 -0.10 8.63 -9.58
C GLU A 92 -0.53 9.61 -8.47
N LEU A 93 -0.44 9.19 -7.20
CA LEU A 93 -0.76 10.05 -6.06
C LEU A 93 0.11 11.32 -6.05
N LYS A 94 1.43 11.19 -6.29
CA LYS A 94 2.34 12.34 -6.34
C LYS A 94 1.94 13.34 -7.43
N VAL A 95 1.54 12.85 -8.62
CA VAL A 95 1.08 13.72 -9.72
C VAL A 95 -0.17 14.49 -9.31
N ARG A 96 -1.18 13.82 -8.75
CA ARG A 96 -2.44 14.46 -8.30
C ARG A 96 -2.22 15.47 -7.19
N VAL A 97 -1.40 15.12 -6.19
CA VAL A 97 -1.04 16.01 -5.08
C VAL A 97 -0.30 17.24 -5.59
N ALA A 98 0.64 17.07 -6.53
CA ALA A 98 1.39 18.19 -7.10
C ALA A 98 0.49 19.19 -7.83
N GLN A 99 -0.53 18.71 -8.56
CA GLN A 99 -1.51 19.58 -9.24
C GLN A 99 -2.30 20.45 -8.27
N ARG A 100 -2.51 19.98 -7.03
CA ARG A 100 -3.23 20.72 -5.98
C ARG A 100 -2.37 21.74 -5.24
N GLN A 101 -1.05 21.75 -5.44
CA GLN A 101 -0.11 22.72 -4.87
C GLN A 101 -0.30 22.96 -3.37
N PRO A 102 -0.14 21.93 -2.51
CA PRO A 102 -0.27 22.08 -1.05
C PRO A 102 0.75 23.09 -0.51
N GLN A 103 0.29 23.99 0.36
CA GLN A 103 1.10 25.11 0.88
C GLN A 103 1.76 24.81 2.24
N ASN A 104 1.35 23.74 2.91
CA ASN A 104 1.89 23.32 4.19
C ASN A 104 1.69 21.81 4.39
N ILE A 105 2.29 21.26 5.45
CA ILE A 105 2.26 19.82 5.75
C ILE A 105 0.82 19.34 6.03
N THR A 106 0.00 20.11 6.75
CA THR A 106 -1.40 19.75 7.04
C THR A 106 -2.20 19.62 5.74
N ALA A 107 -2.13 20.63 4.88
CA ALA A 107 -2.78 20.62 3.57
C ALA A 107 -2.25 19.47 2.69
N LEU A 108 -0.95 19.19 2.73
CA LEU A 108 -0.36 18.06 2.02
C LEU A 108 -0.95 16.72 2.48
N GLU A 109 -1.09 16.52 3.79
CA GLU A 109 -1.67 15.30 4.36
C GLU A 109 -3.13 15.13 3.96
N GLU A 110 -3.94 16.18 4.09
CA GLU A 110 -5.35 16.18 3.70
C GLU A 110 -5.52 15.88 2.20
N ILE A 111 -4.77 16.58 1.35
CA ILE A 111 -4.79 16.36 -0.10
C ILE A 111 -4.35 14.94 -0.46
N CYS A 112 -3.34 14.38 0.22
CA CYS A 112 -2.95 12.98 0.00
C CYS A 112 -4.10 12.02 0.31
N MET A 113 -4.84 12.23 1.41
CA MET A 113 -5.98 11.38 1.76
C MET A 113 -7.13 11.52 0.77
N GLU A 114 -7.45 12.75 0.36
CA GLU A 114 -8.48 13.03 -0.64
C GLU A 114 -8.16 12.39 -2.00
N GLU A 115 -6.96 12.63 -2.52
CA GLU A 115 -6.57 12.16 -3.84
C GLU A 115 -6.39 10.65 -3.87
N TRP A 116 -5.88 10.05 -2.79
CA TRP A 116 -5.81 8.60 -2.66
C TRP A 116 -7.19 7.94 -2.77
N ALA A 117 -8.19 8.49 -2.09
CA ALA A 117 -9.56 7.96 -2.16
C ALA A 117 -10.20 8.09 -3.56
N LYS A 118 -9.70 9.01 -4.39
CA LYS A 118 -10.15 9.24 -5.77
C LYS A 118 -9.39 8.41 -6.81
N ILE A 119 -8.35 7.66 -6.42
CA ILE A 119 -7.65 6.77 -7.35
C ILE A 119 -8.64 5.68 -7.79
N PRO A 120 -8.94 5.57 -9.10
CA PRO A 120 -9.90 4.58 -9.57
C PRO A 120 -9.35 3.17 -9.35
N ALA A 121 -10.25 2.22 -9.12
CA ALA A 121 -9.90 0.81 -9.20
C ALA A 121 -9.24 0.54 -10.56
N THR A 122 -8.06 -0.07 -10.54
CA THR A 122 -7.36 -0.46 -11.75
C THR A 122 -8.24 -1.48 -12.47
N LYS A 123 -9.01 -1.04 -13.48
CA LYS A 123 -9.50 -1.95 -14.51
C LYS A 123 -8.23 -2.50 -15.13
N SER A 124 -7.92 -3.77 -14.88
CA SER A 124 -6.80 -4.45 -15.50
C SER A 124 -6.99 -4.41 -17.01
N THR A 125 -6.51 -3.34 -17.64
CA THR A 125 -6.38 -3.25 -19.09
C THR A 125 -4.94 -3.66 -19.30
N VAL A 126 -4.73 -4.93 -19.62
CA VAL A 126 -3.43 -5.40 -20.10
C VAL A 126 -3.23 -4.70 -21.43
N THR A 127 -2.47 -3.62 -21.44
CA THR A 127 -1.96 -3.02 -22.68
C THR A 127 -0.61 -3.65 -22.95
N GLU A 128 -0.56 -4.53 -23.95
CA GLU A 128 0.68 -5.02 -24.55
C GLU A 128 1.31 -3.84 -25.30
N THR A 129 2.42 -3.31 -24.78
CA THR A 129 3.29 -2.44 -25.56
C THR A 129 4.23 -3.33 -26.35
N LYS A 130 4.00 -3.42 -27.66
CA LYS A 130 4.94 -4.01 -28.60
C LYS A 130 6.03 -2.96 -28.84
N ASP A 131 7.24 -3.23 -28.37
CA ASP A 131 8.40 -2.44 -28.78
C ASP A 131 8.65 -2.72 -30.28
N GLU A 132 8.67 -1.67 -31.09
CA GLU A 132 9.22 -1.67 -32.46
C GLU A 132 10.73 -1.49 -32.43
#